data_AF-A0A228RH48-F1
#
_entry.id   AF-A0A228RH48-F1
#
_cell.length_a   1.000
_cell.length_b   1.000
_cell.length_c   1.000
_cell.angle_alpha   90.00
_cell.angle_beta   90.00
_cell.angle_gamma   90.00
#
_symmetry.space_group_name_H-M   'P 1'
#
loop_
_entity.id
_entity.type
_entity.pdbx_description
1 polymer ?
#
loop_
_entity_poly.entity_id
_entity_poly.type
_entity_poly.pdbx_seq_one_letter_code
_entity_poly.pdbx_strand_id
1 'polypeptide(L)'
;MQLRLDALEPHLAKGLAGLYTVYGDEPLLAQEACDRIRAAARAAGFTERSVHTVERGFDWSVLLGATQAMSLFGERQLIELRIPSGKPGKEGADALKTLAATPNPDALMLVTLPRLDAATQKSAWFTALQNGGVALKIDPVDRAQLPNWIGQRLAMQGQRAAPGEDGRRALQFIAERVEGNLLAAHQEIQKLGLLYPQGALSFEQVHDAVLNVARYDVFKLNEAMLAGDAARLARMIDGLKGEGEAIVLVMWAVVEELRTLLRIKRGTTAGKPLATLLRENRVWGPRERLIGPALNRVSEAVLEKALAFAAKLDRQVKGLTAVAPGRRTQDEPPPDPWDGLFQLAMTVAGARGERPPTAGRVRR
;
A
#
# COMPACT_ATOMS: atom_id res chain seq x y z
N MET A 1 12.73 2.22 32.06
CA MET A 1 12.45 0.81 31.74
C MET A 1 12.11 0.67 30.26
N GLN A 2 12.50 -0.43 29.60
CA GLN A 2 12.01 -0.76 28.26
C GLN A 2 10.85 -1.75 28.34
N LEU A 3 9.75 -1.46 27.67
CA LEU A 3 8.51 -2.23 27.67
C LEU A 3 8.20 -2.73 26.26
N ARG A 4 7.73 -3.97 26.15
CA ARG A 4 7.19 -4.49 24.88
C ARG A 4 5.78 -3.97 24.65
N LEU A 5 5.40 -3.82 23.37
CA LEU A 5 4.08 -3.30 23.01
C LEU A 5 2.91 -4.08 23.61
N ASP A 6 3.01 -5.40 23.67
CA ASP A 6 1.95 -6.28 24.21
C ASP A 6 1.76 -6.13 25.73
N ALA A 7 2.78 -5.65 26.44
CA ALA A 7 2.72 -5.36 27.87
C ALA A 7 2.22 -3.94 28.19
N LEU A 8 1.91 -3.12 27.17
CA LEU A 8 1.49 -1.72 27.34
C LEU A 8 0.15 -1.61 28.06
N GLU A 9 -0.87 -2.37 27.66
CA GLU A 9 -2.20 -2.30 28.28
C GLU A 9 -2.18 -2.70 29.76
N PRO A 10 -1.60 -3.85 30.16
CA PRO A 10 -1.44 -4.19 31.57
C PRO A 10 -0.63 -3.17 32.37
N HIS A 11 0.33 -2.50 31.73
CA HIS A 11 1.10 -1.43 32.37
C HIS A 11 0.23 -0.20 32.64
N LEU A 12 -0.48 0.30 31.62
CA LEU A 12 -1.36 1.47 31.75
C LEU A 12 -2.49 1.24 32.76
N ALA A 13 -2.99 0.01 32.88
CA ALA A 13 -4.01 -0.35 33.87
C ALA A 13 -3.50 -0.29 35.32
N LYS A 14 -2.19 -0.46 35.56
CA LYS A 14 -1.58 -0.36 36.90
C LYS A 14 -1.28 1.08 37.30
N GLY A 15 -1.11 1.97 36.33
CA GLY A 15 -0.82 3.38 36.53
C GLY A 15 -0.02 3.97 35.38
N LEU A 16 -0.12 5.29 35.20
CA LEU A 16 0.65 6.00 34.17
C LEU A 16 2.02 6.44 34.70
N ALA A 17 3.04 6.27 33.87
CA ALA A 17 4.33 6.92 34.04
C ALA A 17 4.26 8.38 33.56
N GLY A 18 5.08 9.26 34.15
CA GLY A 18 5.16 10.66 33.72
C GLY A 18 5.87 10.86 32.37
N LEU A 19 6.60 9.85 31.88
CA LEU A 19 7.34 9.91 30.61
C LEU A 19 7.20 8.59 29.84
N TYR A 20 6.76 8.70 28.59
CA TYR A 20 6.74 7.63 27.61
C TYR A 20 7.59 8.00 26.40
N THR A 21 8.36 7.06 25.89
CA THR A 21 9.12 7.20 24.64
C THR A 21 8.76 6.07 23.69
N VAL A 22 8.11 6.38 22.57
CA VAL A 22 7.73 5.41 21.53
C VAL A 22 8.67 5.60 20.35
N TYR A 23 9.35 4.53 19.91
CA TYR A 23 10.29 4.59 18.82
C TYR A 23 10.27 3.34 17.96
N GLY A 24 10.36 3.47 16.64
CA GLY A 24 10.34 2.32 15.75
C GLY A 24 10.07 2.64 14.28
N ASP A 25 10.09 1.58 13.47
CA ASP A 25 9.89 1.65 12.01
C ASP A 25 8.48 1.28 11.56
N GLU A 26 7.62 0.75 12.46
CA GLU A 26 6.27 0.32 12.12
C GLU A 26 5.23 1.39 12.52
N PRO A 27 4.74 2.21 11.57
CA PRO A 27 3.96 3.40 11.91
C PRO A 27 2.62 3.09 12.55
N LEU A 28 1.94 2.02 12.09
CA LEU A 28 0.63 1.65 12.63
C LEU A 28 0.73 1.31 14.12
N LEU A 29 1.69 0.44 14.47
CA LEU A 29 1.86 -0.03 15.84
C LEU A 29 2.36 1.10 16.75
N ALA A 30 3.21 1.99 16.25
CA ALA A 30 3.64 3.17 17.00
C ALA A 30 2.48 4.14 17.26
N GLN A 31 1.63 4.37 16.26
CA GLN A 31 0.45 5.20 16.39
C GLN A 31 -0.53 4.60 17.42
N GLU A 32 -0.83 3.31 17.33
CA GLU A 32 -1.71 2.63 18.29
C GLU A 32 -1.16 2.67 19.73
N ALA A 33 0.15 2.51 19.91
CA ALA A 33 0.79 2.65 21.22
C ALA A 33 0.57 4.05 21.79
N CYS A 34 0.84 5.09 20.98
CA CYS A 34 0.60 6.47 21.35
C CYS A 34 -0.88 6.73 21.66
N ASP A 35 -1.80 6.21 20.86
CA ASP A 35 -3.25 6.36 21.05
C ASP A 35 -3.71 5.75 22.37
N ARG A 36 -3.19 4.57 22.74
CA ARG A 36 -3.46 3.94 24.05
C ARG A 36 -2.94 4.78 25.21
N ILE A 37 -1.73 5.34 25.09
CA ILE A 37 -1.16 6.24 26.09
C ILE A 37 -2.00 7.51 26.23
N ARG A 38 -2.40 8.13 25.10
CA ARG A 38 -3.29 9.32 25.11
C ARG A 38 -4.63 9.02 25.76
N ALA A 39 -5.23 7.87 25.46
CA ALA A 39 -6.51 7.48 26.05
C ALA A 39 -6.40 7.29 27.56
N ALA A 40 -5.34 6.61 28.02
CA ALA A 40 -5.06 6.43 29.44
C ALA A 40 -4.77 7.77 30.14
N ALA A 41 -4.01 8.66 29.51
CA ALA A 41 -3.71 9.99 30.04
C ALA A 41 -5.00 10.82 30.20
N ARG A 42 -5.87 10.84 29.18
CA ARG A 42 -7.16 11.51 29.26
C ARG A 42 -8.03 10.95 30.37
N ALA A 43 -8.07 9.62 30.54
CA ALA A 43 -8.81 8.98 31.62
C ALA A 43 -8.25 9.34 33.02
N ALA A 44 -6.96 9.65 33.12
CA ALA A 44 -6.29 10.09 34.35
C ALA A 44 -6.31 11.60 34.59
N GLY A 45 -7.10 12.36 33.80
CA GLY A 45 -7.30 13.79 33.98
C GLY A 45 -6.34 14.71 33.22
N PHE A 46 -5.50 14.16 32.32
CA PHE A 46 -4.70 14.98 31.40
C PHE A 46 -5.58 15.44 30.23
N THR A 47 -6.25 16.57 30.43
CA THR A 47 -7.27 17.11 29.49
C THR A 47 -6.65 18.02 28.44
N GLU A 48 -5.59 18.75 28.79
CA GLU A 48 -4.88 19.60 27.85
C GLU A 48 -3.87 18.81 27.03
N ARG A 49 -3.66 19.20 25.77
CA ARG A 49 -2.71 18.54 24.88
C ARG A 49 -1.94 19.56 24.06
N SER A 50 -0.61 19.56 24.19
CA SER A 50 0.29 20.29 23.29
C SER A 50 1.11 19.32 22.45
N VAL A 51 1.37 19.68 21.20
CA VAL A 51 2.17 18.88 20.27
C VAL A 51 3.28 19.73 19.71
N HIS A 52 4.52 19.26 19.88
CA HIS A 52 5.74 19.91 19.44
C HIS A 52 6.45 19.00 18.45
N THR A 53 6.70 19.50 17.24
CA THR A 53 7.45 18.75 16.22
C THR A 53 8.81 19.42 16.02
N VAL A 54 9.88 18.65 16.18
CA VAL A 54 11.25 19.16 16.03
C VAL A 54 11.58 19.33 14.56
N GLU A 55 11.72 20.58 14.18
CA GLU A 55 12.16 21.03 12.86
C GLU A 55 13.44 21.88 12.99
N ARG A 56 13.96 22.37 11.87
CA ARG A 56 15.13 23.24 11.89
C ARG A 56 14.80 24.54 12.63
N GLY A 57 15.57 24.84 13.67
CA GLY A 57 15.36 26.03 14.51
C GLY A 57 14.31 25.83 15.62
N PHE A 58 13.96 24.58 15.94
CA PHE A 58 13.07 24.27 17.06
C PHE A 58 13.60 24.84 18.38
N ASP A 59 12.75 25.57 19.09
CA ASP A 59 13.09 26.19 20.38
C ASP A 59 12.82 25.24 21.55
N TRP A 60 13.89 24.67 22.09
CA TRP A 60 13.84 23.75 23.23
C TRP A 60 13.47 24.44 24.55
N SER A 61 13.62 25.76 24.65
CA SER A 61 13.25 26.50 25.86
C SER A 61 11.73 26.55 26.06
N VAL A 62 10.97 26.66 24.96
CA VAL A 62 9.50 26.59 24.99
C VAL A 62 9.02 25.23 25.49
N LEU A 63 9.65 24.15 25.05
CA LEU A 63 9.32 22.80 25.51
C LEU A 63 9.58 22.64 27.02
N LEU A 64 10.76 23.07 27.49
CA LEU A 64 11.11 23.02 28.91
C LEU A 64 10.15 23.86 29.75
N GLY A 65 9.82 25.08 29.30
CA GLY A 65 8.85 25.95 29.95
C GLY A 65 7.47 25.31 30.08
N ALA A 66 6.97 24.67 29.01
CA ALA A 66 5.68 23.98 29.03
C ALA A 66 5.66 22.83 30.05
N THR A 67 6.75 22.08 30.19
CA THR A 67 6.83 20.95 31.15
C THR A 67 7.00 21.38 32.60
N GLN A 68 7.48 22.60 32.85
CA GLN A 68 7.69 23.16 34.19
C GLN A 68 6.55 24.08 34.63
N ALA A 69 5.64 24.44 33.73
CA ALA A 69 4.47 25.22 34.08
C ALA A 69 3.64 24.47 35.12
N MET A 70 3.47 25.09 36.30
CA MET A 70 2.53 24.59 37.30
C MET A 70 1.12 25.02 36.88
N SER A 71 0.21 24.06 36.81
CA SER A 71 -1.18 24.36 36.51
C SER A 71 -1.81 25.11 37.69
N LEU A 72 -2.17 26.38 37.48
CA LEU A 72 -2.81 27.21 38.50
C LEU A 72 -4.26 26.78 38.77
N PHE A 73 -4.87 26.01 37.86
CA PHE A 73 -6.26 25.57 37.91
C PHE A 73 -6.40 24.05 38.12
N GLY A 74 -5.30 23.33 38.32
CA GLY A 74 -5.29 21.87 38.50
C GLY A 74 -5.50 21.06 37.21
N GLU A 75 -5.47 21.72 36.05
CA GLU A 75 -5.53 21.07 34.74
C GLU A 75 -4.19 20.39 34.43
N ARG A 76 -4.21 19.10 34.17
CA ARG A 76 -3.01 18.34 33.80
C ARG A 76 -2.84 18.32 32.28
N GLN A 77 -1.60 18.37 31.83
CA GLN A 77 -1.26 18.51 30.42
C GLN A 77 -0.51 17.29 29.87
N LEU A 78 -0.93 16.84 28.69
CA LEU A 78 -0.19 15.90 27.86
C LEU A 78 0.68 16.66 26.85
N ILE A 79 1.99 16.50 26.95
CA ILE A 79 2.98 17.14 26.08
C ILE A 79 3.54 16.08 25.13
N GLU A 80 3.27 16.22 23.84
CA GLU A 80 3.82 15.36 22.80
C GLU A 80 5.02 16.02 22.13
N LEU A 81 6.15 15.32 22.08
CA LEU A 81 7.32 15.71 21.30
C LEU A 81 7.57 14.70 20.18
N ARG A 82 7.61 15.18 18.94
CA ARG A 82 7.92 14.39 17.77
C ARG A 82 9.29 14.80 17.25
N ILE A 83 10.19 13.85 17.08
CA ILE A 83 11.52 14.10 16.52
C ILE A 83 11.65 13.24 15.26
N PRO A 84 11.15 13.72 14.10
CA PRO A 84 11.12 12.92 12.86
C PRO A 84 12.50 12.46 12.38
N SER A 85 13.54 13.24 12.68
CA SER A 85 14.93 12.91 12.32
C SER A 85 15.57 11.85 13.22
N GLY A 86 14.95 11.53 14.37
CA GLY A 86 15.56 10.74 15.44
C GLY A 86 16.74 11.42 16.16
N LYS A 87 17.10 12.64 15.76
CA LYS A 87 18.30 13.35 16.22
C LYS A 87 17.90 14.71 16.80
N PRO A 88 17.92 14.88 18.13
CA PRO A 88 17.54 16.13 18.79
C PRO A 88 18.63 17.22 18.74
N GLY A 89 19.83 16.91 18.24
CA GLY A 89 20.97 17.83 18.30
C GLY A 89 21.53 17.98 19.71
N LYS A 90 22.47 18.92 19.91
CA LYS A 90 23.12 19.13 21.22
C LYS A 90 22.16 19.74 22.24
N GLU A 91 21.53 20.86 21.89
CA GLU A 91 20.56 21.55 22.75
C GLU A 91 19.38 20.65 23.12
N GLY A 92 18.85 19.89 22.15
CA GLY A 92 17.78 18.95 22.41
C GLY A 92 18.21 17.75 23.25
N ALA A 93 19.42 17.24 23.07
CA ALA A 93 19.94 16.20 23.94
C ALA A 93 20.06 16.68 25.40
N ASP A 94 20.45 17.93 25.63
CA ASP A 94 20.50 18.53 26.96
C ASP A 94 19.09 18.74 27.53
N ALA A 95 18.16 19.27 26.74
CA ALA A 95 16.76 19.44 27.14
C ALA A 95 16.10 18.10 27.52
N LEU A 96 16.26 17.05 26.71
CA LEU A 96 15.69 15.72 26.99
C LEU A 96 16.24 15.10 28.28
N LYS A 97 17.53 15.32 28.59
CA LYS A 97 18.11 14.88 29.87
C LYS A 97 17.47 15.61 31.05
N THR A 98 17.30 16.93 30.94
CA THR A 98 16.63 17.74 31.97
C THR A 98 15.20 17.27 32.19
N LEU A 99 14.44 17.06 31.11
CA LEU A 99 13.06 16.56 31.18
C LEU A 99 12.96 15.20 31.88
N ALA A 100 13.87 14.28 31.57
CA ALA A 100 13.89 12.97 32.21
C ALA A 100 14.25 13.03 33.71
N ALA A 101 15.03 14.04 34.12
CA ALA A 101 15.47 14.22 35.50
C ALA A 101 14.47 15.02 36.36
N THR A 102 13.52 15.72 35.76
CA THR A 102 12.57 16.61 36.45
C THR A 102 11.13 16.20 36.13
N PRO A 103 10.65 15.08 36.70
CA PRO A 103 9.27 14.64 36.49
C PRO A 103 8.28 15.64 37.11
N ASN A 104 7.24 15.99 36.37
CA ASN A 104 6.15 16.83 36.84
C ASN A 104 4.87 15.97 36.98
N PRO A 105 4.25 15.87 38.17
CA PRO A 105 3.04 15.06 38.35
C PRO A 105 1.84 15.57 37.54
N ASP A 106 1.84 16.84 37.13
CA ASP A 106 0.78 17.46 36.35
C ASP A 106 1.07 17.52 34.85
N ALA A 107 2.23 17.03 34.41
CA ALA A 107 2.57 16.92 32.99
C ALA A 107 3.00 15.50 32.62
N LEU A 108 2.34 14.92 31.62
CA LEU A 108 2.76 13.67 31.00
C LEU A 108 3.50 13.97 29.70
N MET A 109 4.70 13.43 29.57
CA MET A 109 5.52 13.60 28.37
C MET A 109 5.44 12.34 27.48
N LEU A 110 5.12 12.53 26.20
CA LEU A 110 5.12 11.47 25.18
C LEU A 110 6.08 11.84 24.05
N VAL A 111 7.23 11.17 23.99
CA VAL A 111 8.24 11.35 22.94
C VAL A 111 8.02 10.31 21.84
N THR A 112 7.94 10.76 20.58
CA THR A 112 7.86 9.90 19.39
C THR A 112 9.10 10.07 18.52
N LEU A 113 9.75 8.95 18.20
CA LEU A 113 10.98 8.89 17.42
C LEU A 113 10.83 7.84 16.29
N PRO A 114 11.55 7.99 15.16
CA PRO A 114 11.75 6.87 14.23
C PRO A 114 12.60 5.78 14.88
N ARG A 115 12.90 4.71 14.15
CA ARG A 115 13.90 3.75 14.62
C ARG A 115 15.24 4.42 14.85
N LEU A 116 15.84 4.04 15.98
CA LEU A 116 17.14 4.51 16.40
C LEU A 116 18.20 3.46 16.12
N ASP A 117 19.37 3.89 15.65
CA ASP A 117 20.55 3.03 15.55
C ASP A 117 21.12 2.70 16.95
N ALA A 118 22.03 1.71 17.00
CA ALA A 118 22.60 1.25 18.26
C ALA A 118 23.45 2.33 18.97
N ALA A 119 24.04 3.26 18.22
CA ALA A 119 24.83 4.35 18.79
C ALA A 119 23.92 5.36 19.50
N THR A 120 22.79 5.71 18.87
CA THR A 120 21.79 6.63 19.41
C THR A 120 21.09 6.03 20.62
N GLN A 121 20.80 4.72 20.60
CA GLN A 121 20.24 4.03 21.77
C GLN A 121 21.20 4.01 22.98
N LYS A 122 22.52 4.08 22.75
CA LYS A 122 23.53 4.18 23.82
C LYS A 122 23.87 5.60 24.24
N SER A 123 23.29 6.60 23.57
CA SER A 123 23.55 7.99 23.90
C SER A 123 23.03 8.35 25.30
N ALA A 124 23.66 9.32 25.94
CA ALA A 124 23.29 9.75 27.29
C ALA A 124 21.85 10.30 27.35
N TRP A 125 21.39 10.99 26.31
CA TRP A 125 20.04 11.56 26.29
C TRP A 125 18.95 10.48 26.17
N PHE A 126 19.16 9.46 25.36
CA PHE A 126 18.20 8.38 25.21
C PHE A 126 18.19 7.48 26.45
N THR A 127 19.37 7.19 27.00
CA THR A 127 19.50 6.49 28.29
C THR A 127 18.78 7.24 29.41
N ALA A 128 18.86 8.57 29.43
CA ALA A 128 18.13 9.38 30.40
C ALA A 128 16.61 9.21 30.26
N LEU A 129 16.05 9.30 29.03
CA LEU A 129 14.63 9.04 28.79
C LEU A 129 14.20 7.64 29.20
N GLN A 130 15.03 6.63 28.89
CA GLN A 130 14.79 5.26 29.31
C GLN A 130 14.78 5.12 30.84
N ASN A 131 15.65 5.82 31.55
CA ASN A 131 15.70 5.73 33.02
C ASN A 131 14.60 6.54 33.71
N GLY A 132 14.23 7.69 33.16
CA GLY A 132 13.18 8.58 33.70
C GLY A 132 11.75 8.14 33.39
N GLY A 133 11.55 7.12 32.54
CA GLY A 133 10.22 6.70 32.12
C GLY A 133 10.15 5.31 31.49
N VAL A 134 9.17 5.15 30.60
CA VAL A 134 8.91 3.90 29.88
C VAL A 134 9.19 4.08 28.40
N ALA A 135 10.12 3.30 27.87
CA ALA A 135 10.45 3.28 26.46
C ALA A 135 9.82 2.06 25.77
N LEU A 136 9.11 2.28 24.67
CA LEU A 136 8.52 1.26 23.81
C LEU A 136 9.26 1.21 22.49
N LYS A 137 9.93 0.08 22.25
CA LYS A 137 10.51 -0.24 20.95
C LYS A 137 9.45 -0.92 20.10
N ILE A 138 9.12 -0.30 18.97
CA ILE A 138 8.16 -0.81 18.00
C ILE A 138 8.95 -1.41 16.85
N ASP A 139 8.98 -2.74 16.81
CA ASP A 139 9.61 -3.48 15.73
C ASP A 139 8.59 -3.82 14.63
N PRO A 140 9.00 -3.83 13.35
CA PRO A 140 8.16 -4.33 12.26
C PRO A 140 7.71 -5.77 12.49
N VAL A 141 6.53 -6.11 11.97
CA VAL A 141 6.06 -7.50 11.96
C VAL A 141 6.69 -8.20 10.76
N ASP A 142 7.49 -9.23 11.03
CA ASP A 142 8.12 -10.02 9.98
C ASP A 142 7.07 -10.66 9.04
N ARG A 143 7.41 -10.80 7.76
CA ARG A 143 6.53 -11.42 6.76
C ARG A 143 6.00 -12.80 7.17
N ALA A 144 6.83 -13.59 7.85
CA ALA A 144 6.44 -14.90 8.36
C ALA A 144 5.42 -14.83 9.52
N GLN A 145 5.40 -13.73 10.27
CA GLN A 145 4.47 -13.51 11.39
C GLN A 145 3.19 -12.78 10.96
N LEU A 146 3.18 -12.19 9.77
CA LEU A 146 2.07 -11.39 9.27
C LEU A 146 0.73 -12.17 9.22
N PRO A 147 0.65 -13.44 8.76
CA PRO A 147 -0.60 -14.20 8.81
C PRO A 147 -1.16 -14.36 10.23
N ASN A 148 -0.28 -14.58 11.21
CA ASN A 148 -0.69 -14.69 12.62
C ASN A 148 -1.18 -13.34 13.16
N TRP A 149 -0.49 -12.24 12.82
CA TRP A 149 -0.91 -10.89 13.20
C TRP A 149 -2.30 -10.55 12.62
N ILE A 150 -2.56 -10.89 11.35
CA ILE A 150 -3.87 -10.72 10.71
C ILE A 150 -4.94 -11.53 11.47
N GLY A 151 -4.63 -12.78 11.81
CA GLY A 151 -5.53 -13.63 12.60
C GLY A 151 -5.91 -13.03 13.95
N GLN A 152 -4.93 -12.46 14.67
CA GLN A 152 -5.17 -11.77 15.94
C GLN A 152 -6.07 -10.55 15.77
N ARG A 153 -5.85 -9.76 14.71
CA ARG A 153 -6.67 -8.57 14.40
C ARG A 153 -8.11 -8.93 14.03
N LEU A 154 -8.32 -9.99 13.25
CA LEU A 154 -9.67 -10.51 12.98
C LEU A 154 -10.39 -10.90 14.27
N ALA A 155 -9.68 -11.57 15.19
CA ALA A 155 -10.26 -11.97 16.47
C ALA A 155 -10.72 -10.78 17.31
N MET A 156 -10.00 -9.65 17.28
CA MET A 156 -10.38 -8.43 18.01
C MET A 156 -11.72 -7.83 17.54
N GLN A 157 -12.15 -8.09 16.30
CA GLN A 157 -13.45 -7.68 15.76
C GLN A 157 -14.49 -8.80 15.75
N GLY A 158 -14.25 -9.90 16.48
CA GLY A 158 -15.17 -11.04 16.57
C GLY A 158 -15.21 -11.91 15.31
N GLN A 159 -14.24 -11.77 14.40
CA GLN A 159 -14.11 -12.59 13.21
C GLN A 159 -12.92 -13.55 13.32
N ARG A 160 -12.92 -14.60 12.51
CA ARG A 160 -11.80 -15.55 12.40
C ARG A 160 -11.74 -16.11 10.99
N ALA A 161 -10.57 -16.54 10.55
CA ALA A 161 -10.49 -17.33 9.33
C ALA A 161 -11.16 -18.70 9.53
N ALA A 162 -11.72 -19.29 8.46
CA ALA A 162 -12.27 -20.64 8.49
C ALA A 162 -11.26 -21.67 9.03
N PRO A 163 -11.70 -22.72 9.73
CA PRO A 163 -10.78 -23.75 10.22
C PRO A 163 -10.12 -24.51 9.06
N GLY A 164 -8.93 -25.08 9.30
CA GLY A 164 -8.25 -25.96 8.33
C GLY A 164 -7.29 -25.24 7.38
N GLU A 165 -7.11 -25.79 6.19
CA GLU A 165 -6.23 -25.25 5.15
C GLU A 165 -6.79 -23.96 4.53
N ASP A 166 -8.12 -23.85 4.40
CA ASP A 166 -8.75 -22.72 3.73
C ASP A 166 -8.55 -21.40 4.48
N GLY A 167 -8.66 -21.40 5.81
CA GLY A 167 -8.35 -20.21 6.59
C GLY A 167 -6.87 -19.84 6.60
N ARG A 168 -5.97 -20.84 6.61
CA ARG A 168 -4.53 -20.59 6.46
C ARG A 168 -4.23 -19.93 5.12
N ARG A 169 -4.84 -20.42 4.04
CA ARG A 169 -4.80 -19.78 2.71
C ARG A 169 -5.36 -18.37 2.71
N ALA A 170 -6.46 -18.11 3.42
CA ALA A 170 -7.06 -16.78 3.48
C ALA A 170 -6.15 -15.75 4.19
N LEU A 171 -5.56 -16.13 5.33
CA LEU A 171 -4.62 -15.27 6.05
C LEU A 171 -3.35 -15.02 5.23
N GLN A 172 -2.82 -16.06 4.59
CA GLN A 172 -1.66 -15.97 3.70
C GLN A 172 -1.96 -15.05 2.49
N PHE A 173 -3.15 -15.16 1.91
CA PHE A 173 -3.58 -14.31 0.81
C PHE A 173 -3.61 -12.83 1.18
N ILE A 174 -4.16 -12.48 2.34
CA ILE A 174 -4.12 -11.10 2.84
C ILE A 174 -2.66 -10.64 3.02
N ALA A 175 -1.83 -11.46 3.67
CA ALA A 175 -0.42 -11.14 3.93
C ALA A 175 0.38 -10.88 2.65
N GLU A 176 0.14 -11.65 1.59
CA GLU A 176 0.76 -11.46 0.27
C GLU A 176 0.30 -10.17 -0.41
N ARG A 177 -0.98 -9.81 -0.28
CA ARG A 177 -1.56 -8.62 -0.94
C ARG A 177 -1.10 -7.30 -0.34
N VAL A 178 -0.82 -7.28 0.96
CA VAL A 178 -0.41 -6.06 1.66
C VAL A 178 1.10 -5.83 1.60
N GLU A 179 1.87 -6.84 1.17
CA GLU A 179 3.34 -6.82 0.98
C GLU A 179 4.17 -6.35 2.19
N GLY A 180 3.60 -6.39 3.40
CA GLY A 180 4.23 -5.90 4.63
C GLY A 180 3.81 -4.49 5.04
N ASN A 181 2.85 -3.87 4.35
CA ASN A 181 2.19 -2.65 4.80
C ASN A 181 1.09 -2.99 5.82
N LEU A 182 1.42 -2.86 7.11
CA LEU A 182 0.49 -3.18 8.19
C LEU A 182 -0.74 -2.27 8.23
N LEU A 183 -0.60 -1.00 7.82
CA LEU A 183 -1.75 -0.09 7.72
C LEU A 183 -2.74 -0.58 6.66
N ALA A 184 -2.25 -0.98 5.49
CA ALA A 184 -3.09 -1.58 4.45
C ALA A 184 -3.77 -2.85 4.97
N ALA A 185 -3.01 -3.74 5.63
CA ALA A 185 -3.58 -4.94 6.25
C ALA A 185 -4.67 -4.62 7.27
N HIS A 186 -4.46 -3.60 8.10
CA HIS A 186 -5.44 -3.15 9.07
C HIS A 186 -6.73 -2.67 8.40
N GLN A 187 -6.62 -1.88 7.33
CA GLN A 187 -7.77 -1.39 6.56
C GLN A 187 -8.55 -2.53 5.90
N GLU A 188 -7.85 -3.50 5.32
CA GLU A 188 -8.45 -4.70 4.73
C GLU A 188 -9.22 -5.54 5.77
N ILE A 189 -8.66 -5.66 6.97
CA ILE A 189 -9.32 -6.35 8.09
C ILE A 189 -10.56 -5.59 8.55
N GLN A 190 -10.47 -4.28 8.73
CA GLN A 190 -11.64 -3.46 9.09
C GLN A 190 -12.75 -3.57 8.05
N LYS A 191 -12.39 -3.57 6.76
CA LYS A 191 -13.34 -3.76 5.66
C LYS A 191 -14.07 -5.10 5.77
N LEU A 192 -13.38 -6.19 6.11
CA LEU A 192 -14.03 -7.49 6.37
C LEU A 192 -15.04 -7.43 7.52
N GLY A 193 -14.74 -6.65 8.58
CA GLY A 193 -15.64 -6.42 9.71
C GLY A 193 -16.91 -5.65 9.34
N LEU A 194 -16.85 -4.81 8.30
CA LEU A 194 -17.99 -4.05 7.79
C LEU A 194 -18.83 -4.84 6.78
N LEU A 195 -18.19 -5.69 5.98
CA LEU A 195 -18.86 -6.44 4.90
C LEU A 195 -19.52 -7.73 5.38
N TYR A 196 -18.99 -8.37 6.41
CA TYR A 196 -19.44 -9.67 6.88
C TYR A 196 -19.74 -9.66 8.38
N PRO A 197 -20.70 -10.48 8.84
CA PRO A 197 -20.98 -10.60 10.26
C PRO A 197 -19.80 -11.18 11.04
N GLN A 198 -19.89 -11.11 12.38
CA GLN A 198 -18.96 -11.82 13.27
C GLN A 198 -19.01 -13.33 13.00
N GLY A 199 -17.87 -14.02 13.16
CA GLY A 199 -17.76 -15.47 12.91
C GLY A 199 -16.64 -15.86 11.96
N ALA A 200 -16.77 -17.04 11.35
CA ALA A 200 -15.76 -17.58 10.44
C ALA A 200 -15.91 -17.02 9.02
N LEU A 201 -14.82 -16.50 8.46
CA LEU A 201 -14.73 -16.01 7.09
C LEU A 201 -14.18 -17.11 6.17
N SER A 202 -14.88 -17.38 5.07
CA SER A 202 -14.40 -18.29 4.03
C SER A 202 -13.28 -17.66 3.21
N PHE A 203 -12.52 -18.49 2.49
CA PHE A 203 -11.49 -17.99 1.58
C PHE A 203 -12.08 -17.07 0.50
N GLU A 204 -13.24 -17.44 -0.06
CA GLU A 204 -13.93 -16.68 -1.09
C GLU A 204 -14.35 -15.29 -0.57
N GLN A 205 -14.91 -15.22 0.64
CA GLN A 205 -15.30 -13.95 1.26
C GLN A 205 -14.11 -13.01 1.44
N VAL A 206 -12.99 -13.54 1.93
CA VAL A 206 -11.73 -12.80 2.09
C VAL A 206 -11.19 -12.36 0.73
N HIS A 207 -11.12 -13.29 -0.22
CA HIS A 207 -10.63 -13.05 -1.56
C HIS A 207 -11.42 -11.94 -2.27
N ASP A 208 -12.74 -11.98 -2.21
CA ASP A 208 -13.62 -11.02 -2.88
C ASP A 208 -13.61 -9.65 -2.22
N ALA A 209 -13.47 -9.57 -0.90
CA ALA A 209 -13.34 -8.30 -0.20
C ALA A 209 -11.98 -7.64 -0.46
N VAL A 210 -10.89 -8.42 -0.40
CA VAL A 210 -9.51 -7.89 -0.51
C VAL A 210 -9.18 -7.48 -1.95
N LEU A 211 -9.75 -8.16 -2.95
CA LEU A 211 -9.61 -7.74 -4.35
C LEU A 211 -10.57 -6.60 -4.76
N ASN A 212 -11.58 -6.27 -3.96
CA ASN A 212 -12.48 -5.13 -4.19
C ASN A 212 -11.90 -3.84 -3.59
N VAL A 213 -10.72 -3.43 -4.03
CA VAL A 213 -10.28 -2.02 -3.88
C VAL A 213 -10.48 -1.24 -5.19
N ALA A 214 -10.84 -1.93 -6.28
CA ALA A 214 -11.56 -1.36 -7.41
C ALA A 214 -12.59 -2.40 -7.86
N ARG A 215 -13.82 -1.99 -8.21
CA ARG A 215 -14.79 -2.93 -8.84
C ARG A 215 -14.19 -3.49 -10.15
N TYR A 216 -13.21 -2.76 -10.69
CA TYR A 216 -12.42 -3.09 -11.86
C TYR A 216 -10.93 -2.91 -11.56
N ASP A 217 -10.22 -4.03 -11.42
CA ASP A 217 -8.76 -4.03 -11.22
C ASP A 217 -8.04 -3.89 -12.58
N VAL A 218 -7.12 -2.93 -12.69
CA VAL A 218 -6.26 -2.71 -13.87
C VAL A 218 -5.49 -3.98 -14.25
N PHE A 219 -5.14 -4.85 -13.31
CA PHE A 219 -4.51 -6.14 -13.59
C PHE A 219 -5.50 -7.17 -14.15
N LYS A 220 -6.76 -7.16 -13.71
CA LYS A 220 -7.83 -7.99 -14.29
C LYS A 220 -8.24 -7.51 -15.69
N LEU A 221 -7.98 -6.25 -16.03
CA LEU A 221 -8.17 -5.70 -17.38
C LEU A 221 -7.29 -6.44 -18.40
N ASN A 222 -6.02 -6.67 -18.05
CA ASN A 222 -5.08 -7.41 -18.90
C ASN A 222 -5.55 -8.86 -19.11
N GLU A 223 -6.10 -9.50 -18.07
CA GLU A 223 -6.67 -10.84 -18.22
C GLU A 223 -7.86 -10.87 -19.18
N ALA A 224 -8.80 -9.90 -19.06
CA ALA A 224 -9.94 -9.80 -19.98
C ALA A 224 -9.48 -9.56 -21.42
N MET A 225 -8.46 -8.71 -21.60
CA MET A 225 -7.84 -8.45 -22.90
C MET A 225 -7.19 -9.70 -23.49
N LEU A 226 -6.37 -10.42 -22.71
CA LEU A 226 -5.71 -11.65 -23.13
C LEU A 226 -6.68 -12.83 -23.32
N ALA A 227 -7.81 -12.84 -22.62
CA ALA A 227 -8.86 -13.84 -22.81
C ALA A 227 -9.66 -13.62 -24.10
N GLY A 228 -9.64 -12.41 -24.68
CA GLY A 228 -10.48 -12.06 -25.82
C GLY A 228 -11.94 -11.75 -25.44
N ASP A 229 -12.20 -11.46 -24.16
CA ASP A 229 -13.55 -11.14 -23.67
C ASP A 229 -13.83 -9.65 -23.85
N ALA A 230 -14.21 -9.26 -25.07
CA ALA A 230 -14.48 -7.87 -25.43
C ALA A 230 -15.61 -7.22 -24.60
N ALA A 231 -16.64 -8.00 -24.24
CA ALA A 231 -17.78 -7.51 -23.47
C ALA A 231 -17.40 -7.24 -22.00
N ARG A 232 -16.55 -8.08 -21.41
CA ARG A 232 -15.95 -7.81 -20.11
C ARG A 232 -14.99 -6.64 -20.20
N LEU A 233 -14.10 -6.61 -21.19
CA LEU A 233 -13.12 -5.54 -21.38
C LEU A 233 -13.78 -4.15 -21.45
N ALA A 234 -14.86 -4.00 -22.23
CA ALA A 234 -15.62 -2.75 -22.32
C ALA A 234 -16.19 -2.33 -20.96
N ARG A 235 -16.89 -3.23 -20.26
CA ARG A 235 -17.42 -2.97 -18.91
C ARG A 235 -16.33 -2.59 -17.91
N MET A 236 -15.14 -3.18 -18.03
CA MET A 236 -14.01 -2.86 -17.15
C MET A 236 -13.44 -1.47 -17.42
N ILE A 237 -13.31 -1.07 -18.69
CA ILE A 237 -12.81 0.26 -19.05
C ILE A 237 -13.82 1.35 -18.66
N ASP A 238 -15.11 1.15 -18.93
CA ASP A 238 -16.16 2.07 -18.50
C ASP A 238 -16.22 2.21 -16.97
N GLY A 239 -16.01 1.10 -16.27
CA GLY A 239 -15.93 1.05 -14.82
C GLY A 239 -14.74 1.81 -14.23
N LEU A 240 -13.53 1.55 -14.75
CA LEU A 240 -12.31 2.27 -14.37
C LEU A 240 -12.45 3.79 -14.61
N LYS A 241 -13.04 4.17 -15.75
CA LYS A 241 -13.35 5.57 -16.07
C LYS A 241 -14.34 6.17 -15.07
N GLY A 242 -15.41 5.44 -14.75
CA GLY A 242 -16.45 5.88 -13.80
C GLY A 242 -15.94 6.02 -12.36
N GLU A 243 -14.95 5.21 -11.96
CA GLU A 243 -14.30 5.26 -10.65
C GLU A 243 -13.25 6.37 -10.54
N GLY A 244 -12.95 7.07 -11.64
CA GLY A 244 -11.97 8.16 -11.66
C GLY A 244 -10.52 7.68 -11.63
N GLU A 245 -10.26 6.43 -12.01
CA GLU A 245 -8.91 5.88 -12.07
C GLU A 245 -8.02 6.69 -13.02
N ALA A 246 -6.75 6.79 -12.67
CA ALA A 246 -5.81 7.56 -13.47
C ALA A 246 -5.59 6.86 -14.82
N ILE A 247 -6.05 7.48 -15.92
CA ILE A 247 -5.90 6.93 -17.28
C ILE A 247 -4.44 6.58 -17.62
N VAL A 248 -3.47 7.32 -17.08
CA VAL A 248 -2.03 7.04 -17.22
C VAL A 248 -1.67 5.65 -16.71
N LEU A 249 -2.23 5.24 -15.57
CA LEU A 249 -2.00 3.93 -14.95
C LEU A 249 -2.60 2.82 -15.81
N VAL A 250 -3.85 3.00 -16.26
CA VAL A 250 -4.53 2.01 -17.10
C VAL A 250 -3.83 1.84 -18.45
N MET A 251 -3.41 2.96 -19.06
CA MET A 251 -2.66 2.95 -20.31
C MET A 251 -1.30 2.26 -20.16
N TRP A 252 -0.57 2.52 -19.07
CA TRP A 252 0.67 1.81 -18.78
C TRP A 252 0.47 0.28 -18.74
N ALA A 253 -0.57 -0.19 -18.06
CA ALA A 253 -0.85 -1.62 -17.93
C ALA A 253 -1.16 -2.30 -19.28
N VAL A 254 -1.96 -1.66 -20.14
CA VAL A 254 -2.26 -2.15 -21.49
C VAL A 254 -1.00 -2.15 -22.36
N VAL A 255 -0.20 -1.09 -22.31
CA VAL A 255 1.02 -0.96 -23.11
C VAL A 255 2.09 -1.98 -22.71
N GLU A 256 2.26 -2.23 -21.42
CA GLU A 256 3.23 -3.22 -20.94
C GLU A 256 2.85 -4.65 -21.39
N GLU A 257 1.56 -4.95 -21.43
CA GLU A 257 1.05 -6.21 -21.96
C GLU A 257 1.32 -6.33 -23.48
N LEU A 258 1.10 -5.26 -24.25
CA LEU A 258 1.42 -5.22 -25.69
C LEU A 258 2.91 -5.44 -25.96
N ARG A 259 3.79 -4.81 -25.20
CA ARG A 259 5.25 -5.01 -25.30
C ARG A 259 5.64 -6.45 -24.99
N THR A 260 5.00 -7.04 -23.97
CA THR A 260 5.23 -8.43 -23.58
C THR A 260 4.78 -9.38 -24.68
N LEU A 261 3.58 -9.19 -25.25
CA LEU A 261 3.10 -9.95 -26.40
C LEU A 261 4.04 -9.82 -27.61
N LEU A 262 4.56 -8.62 -27.90
CA LEU A 262 5.48 -8.41 -29.02
C LEU A 262 6.81 -9.15 -28.83
N ARG A 263 7.40 -9.07 -27.63
CA ARG A 263 8.63 -9.80 -27.29
C ARG A 263 8.44 -11.31 -27.45
N ILE A 264 7.33 -11.84 -26.93
CA ILE A 264 7.04 -13.27 -27.02
C ILE A 264 6.73 -13.67 -28.46
N LYS A 265 5.94 -12.89 -29.22
CA LYS A 265 5.63 -13.15 -30.64
C LYS A 265 6.92 -13.28 -31.47
N ARG A 266 7.82 -12.31 -31.35
CA ARG A 266 9.14 -12.33 -32.02
C ARG A 266 9.96 -13.56 -31.62
N GLY A 267 10.00 -13.88 -30.33
CA GLY A 267 10.68 -15.07 -29.83
C GLY A 267 10.11 -16.37 -30.39
N THR A 268 8.78 -16.48 -30.48
CA THR A 268 8.11 -17.66 -31.06
C THR A 268 8.36 -17.78 -32.56
N THR A 269 8.35 -16.67 -33.31
CA THR A 269 8.69 -16.64 -34.73
C THR A 269 10.16 -17.06 -34.95
N ALA A 270 11.05 -16.70 -34.02
CA ALA A 270 12.46 -17.12 -34.03
C ALA A 270 12.69 -18.58 -33.56
N GLY A 271 11.63 -19.36 -33.34
CA GLY A 271 11.72 -20.79 -33.00
C GLY A 271 11.96 -21.12 -31.53
N LYS A 272 11.93 -20.13 -30.62
CA LYS A 272 12.07 -20.40 -29.18
C LYS A 272 10.76 -21.01 -28.59
N PRO A 273 10.85 -22.01 -27.69
CA PRO A 273 9.68 -22.55 -27.01
C PRO A 273 8.93 -21.51 -26.16
N LEU A 274 7.60 -21.52 -26.24
CA LEU A 274 6.74 -20.56 -25.52
C LEU A 274 6.98 -20.58 -24.00
N ALA A 275 7.13 -21.76 -23.39
CA ALA A 275 7.37 -21.88 -21.95
C ALA A 275 8.66 -21.16 -21.48
N THR A 276 9.71 -21.15 -22.31
CA THR A 276 10.95 -20.42 -22.02
C THR A 276 10.72 -18.92 -22.11
N LEU A 277 10.01 -18.46 -23.14
CA LEU A 277 9.70 -17.05 -23.34
C LEU A 277 8.81 -16.47 -22.24
N LEU A 278 7.85 -17.25 -21.72
CA LEU A 278 7.01 -16.85 -20.59
C LEU A 278 7.86 -16.58 -19.34
N ARG A 279 8.83 -17.46 -19.03
CA ARG A 279 9.77 -17.28 -17.91
C ARG A 279 10.70 -16.09 -18.11
N GLU A 280 11.30 -15.95 -19.30
CA GLU A 280 12.20 -14.84 -19.64
C GLU A 280 11.49 -13.47 -19.50
N ASN A 281 10.20 -13.40 -19.85
CA ASN A 281 9.40 -12.19 -19.74
C ASN A 281 8.65 -12.05 -18.40
N ARG A 282 8.96 -12.91 -17.40
CA ARG A 282 8.37 -12.89 -16.05
C ARG A 282 6.84 -12.94 -16.06
N VAL A 283 6.26 -13.74 -16.96
CA VAL A 283 4.82 -13.99 -17.01
C VAL A 283 4.48 -15.13 -16.06
N TRP A 284 3.60 -14.86 -15.10
CA TRP A 284 3.20 -15.82 -14.07
C TRP A 284 1.68 -15.94 -13.94
N GLY A 285 1.24 -17.07 -13.38
CA GLY A 285 -0.13 -17.25 -12.90
C GLY A 285 -1.17 -17.36 -14.03
N PRO A 286 -2.37 -16.77 -13.88
CA PRO A 286 -3.44 -16.85 -14.88
C PRO A 286 -3.02 -16.40 -16.29
N ARG A 287 -2.03 -15.51 -16.42
CA ARG A 287 -1.55 -15.01 -17.71
C ARG A 287 -0.83 -16.08 -18.54
N GLU A 288 -0.17 -17.06 -17.91
CA GLU A 288 0.57 -18.12 -18.63
C GLU A 288 -0.33 -18.90 -19.60
N ARG A 289 -1.56 -19.22 -19.16
CA ARG A 289 -2.56 -19.91 -19.99
C ARG A 289 -3.23 -19.01 -21.03
N LEU A 290 -3.23 -17.70 -20.84
CA LEU A 290 -3.93 -16.74 -21.72
C LEU A 290 -3.05 -16.21 -22.85
N ILE A 291 -1.73 -16.12 -22.64
CA ILE A 291 -0.80 -15.58 -23.65
C ILE A 291 -0.79 -16.42 -24.93
N GLY A 292 -0.74 -17.75 -24.84
CA GLY A 292 -0.72 -18.62 -26.03
C GLY A 292 -1.91 -18.34 -26.97
N PRO A 293 -3.16 -18.46 -26.50
CA PRO A 293 -4.33 -18.09 -27.28
C PRO A 293 -4.32 -16.65 -27.79
N ALA A 294 -3.84 -15.69 -26.99
CA ALA A 294 -3.74 -14.29 -27.40
C ALA A 294 -2.77 -14.09 -28.57
N LEU A 295 -1.60 -14.74 -28.54
CA LEU A 295 -0.61 -14.68 -29.62
C LEU A 295 -1.14 -15.21 -30.95
N ASN A 296 -2.08 -16.17 -30.92
CA ASN A 296 -2.70 -16.69 -32.14
C ASN A 296 -3.69 -15.70 -32.79
N ARG A 297 -4.19 -14.72 -32.02
CA ARG A 297 -5.11 -13.70 -32.52
C ARG A 297 -4.39 -12.51 -33.15
N VAL A 298 -3.17 -12.20 -32.70
CA VAL A 298 -2.42 -11.00 -33.13
C VAL A 298 -1.18 -11.35 -33.93
N SER A 299 -0.89 -10.54 -34.95
CA SER A 299 0.38 -10.60 -35.69
C SER A 299 1.40 -9.60 -35.14
N GLU A 300 2.68 -9.79 -35.47
CA GLU A 300 3.75 -8.88 -35.07
C GLU A 300 3.49 -7.45 -35.59
N ALA A 301 3.11 -7.32 -36.86
CA ALA A 301 2.80 -6.03 -37.47
C ALA A 301 1.62 -5.31 -36.77
N VAL A 302 0.63 -6.06 -36.27
CA VAL A 302 -0.49 -5.50 -35.51
C VAL A 302 -0.01 -4.97 -34.16
N LEU A 303 0.86 -5.69 -33.45
CA LEU A 303 1.42 -5.25 -32.17
C LEU A 303 2.33 -4.03 -32.32
N GLU A 304 3.13 -3.96 -33.39
CA GLU A 304 3.95 -2.78 -33.69
C GLU A 304 3.10 -1.54 -33.97
N LYS A 305 2.05 -1.69 -34.79
CA LYS A 305 1.08 -0.61 -35.03
C LYS A 305 0.38 -0.18 -33.74
N ALA A 306 -0.01 -1.12 -32.89
CA ALA A 306 -0.62 -0.82 -31.59
C ALA A 306 0.31 -0.01 -30.69
N LEU A 307 1.61 -0.35 -30.63
CA LEU A 307 2.59 0.42 -29.86
C LEU A 307 2.84 1.82 -30.44
N ALA A 308 2.85 1.97 -31.77
CA ALA A 308 2.94 3.28 -32.41
C ALA A 308 1.71 4.15 -32.10
N PHE A 309 0.52 3.55 -32.09
CA PHE A 309 -0.71 4.22 -31.67
C PHE A 309 -0.67 4.60 -30.18
N ALA A 310 -0.21 3.69 -29.31
CA ALA A 310 -0.05 3.95 -27.89
C ALA A 310 0.89 5.13 -27.60
N ALA A 311 1.94 5.32 -28.40
CA ALA A 311 2.84 6.47 -28.25
C ALA A 311 2.14 7.81 -28.57
N LYS A 312 1.21 7.82 -29.54
CA LYS A 312 0.37 9.01 -29.82
C LYS A 312 -0.62 9.26 -28.69
N LEU A 313 -1.26 8.20 -28.19
CA LEU A 313 -2.20 8.27 -27.08
C LEU A 313 -1.51 8.75 -25.78
N ASP A 314 -0.28 8.31 -25.51
CA ASP A 314 0.49 8.75 -24.34
C ASP A 314 0.78 10.25 -24.36
N ARG A 315 1.11 10.80 -25.53
CA ARG A 315 1.27 12.26 -25.70
C ARG A 315 -0.03 12.99 -25.43
N GLN A 316 -1.16 12.49 -25.92
CA GLN A 316 -2.47 13.08 -25.68
C GLN A 316 -2.84 13.06 -24.19
N VAL A 317 -2.66 11.92 -23.52
CA VAL A 317 -2.91 11.76 -22.08
C VAL A 317 -2.05 12.71 -21.25
N LYS A 318 -0.82 13.00 -21.68
CA LYS A 318 0.10 13.94 -21.02
C LYS A 318 -0.12 15.40 -21.41
N GLY A 319 -1.16 15.72 -22.18
CA GLY A 319 -1.48 17.09 -22.61
C GLY A 319 -0.56 17.65 -23.71
N LEU A 320 0.22 16.79 -24.38
CA LEU A 320 1.15 17.16 -25.46
C LEU A 320 0.48 17.06 -26.84
N THR A 321 -0.75 17.56 -26.98
CA THR A 321 -1.51 17.45 -28.22
C THR A 321 -0.96 18.40 -29.29
N ALA A 322 -0.35 17.84 -30.33
CA ALA A 322 -0.15 18.54 -31.60
C ALA A 322 -1.44 18.46 -32.43
N VAL A 323 -2.45 19.26 -32.10
CA VAL A 323 -3.59 19.44 -33.02
C VAL A 323 -3.16 20.47 -34.06
N ALA A 324 -2.55 20.00 -35.14
CA ALA A 324 -2.48 20.80 -36.35
C ALA A 324 -3.91 20.95 -36.91
N PRO A 325 -4.37 22.15 -37.30
CA PRO A 325 -5.68 22.31 -37.91
C PRO A 325 -5.69 21.60 -39.28
N GLY A 326 -6.37 20.45 -39.37
CA GLY A 326 -6.45 19.62 -40.58
C GLY A 326 -7.38 18.41 -40.43
N ARG A 327 -7.67 17.73 -41.55
CA ARG A 327 -8.46 16.47 -41.57
C ARG A 327 -7.73 15.42 -40.73
N ARG A 328 -8.39 14.93 -39.67
CA ARG A 328 -7.91 13.77 -38.91
C ARG A 328 -7.64 12.59 -39.83
N THR A 329 -6.45 12.03 -39.73
CA THR A 329 -6.12 10.76 -40.38
C THR A 329 -6.72 9.59 -39.57
N GLN A 330 -6.97 8.44 -40.21
CA GLN A 330 -7.49 7.24 -39.52
C GLN A 330 -6.55 6.71 -38.41
N ASP A 331 -5.29 7.13 -38.41
CA ASP A 331 -4.26 6.68 -37.47
C ASP A 331 -4.07 7.61 -36.26
N GLU A 332 -4.91 8.64 -36.11
CA GLU A 332 -4.91 9.54 -34.95
C GLU A 332 -5.78 9.00 -33.81
N PRO A 333 -5.35 9.17 -32.54
CA PRO A 333 -6.19 8.77 -31.42
C PRO A 333 -7.46 9.63 -31.35
N PRO A 334 -8.59 9.05 -30.89
CA PRO A 334 -9.83 9.77 -30.71
C PRO A 334 -9.69 10.90 -29.68
N PRO A 335 -10.60 11.90 -29.68
CA PRO A 335 -10.54 13.05 -28.76
C PRO A 335 -10.53 12.66 -27.29
N ASP A 336 -11.36 11.67 -26.94
CA ASP A 336 -11.39 11.10 -25.60
C ASP A 336 -10.29 10.02 -25.52
N PRO A 337 -9.26 10.19 -24.69
CA PRO A 337 -8.20 9.22 -24.58
C PRO A 337 -8.67 7.87 -24.03
N TRP A 338 -9.82 7.80 -23.33
CA TRP A 338 -10.42 6.53 -22.92
C TRP A 338 -10.91 5.70 -24.11
N ASP A 339 -11.43 6.34 -25.16
CA ASP A 339 -11.82 5.66 -26.38
C ASP A 339 -10.59 5.10 -27.10
N GLY A 340 -9.48 5.85 -27.08
CA GLY A 340 -8.20 5.41 -27.65
C GLY A 340 -7.63 4.22 -26.89
N LEU A 341 -7.72 4.25 -25.56
CA LEU A 341 -7.33 3.13 -24.70
C LEU A 341 -8.17 1.88 -24.98
N PHE A 342 -9.48 2.03 -25.18
CA PHE A 342 -10.36 0.93 -25.57
C PHE A 342 -9.98 0.34 -26.92
N GLN A 343 -9.73 1.17 -27.94
CA GLN A 343 -9.25 0.72 -29.26
C GLN A 343 -7.93 -0.06 -29.16
N LEU A 344 -7.01 0.43 -28.31
CA LEU A 344 -5.73 -0.21 -28.09
C LEU A 344 -5.91 -1.60 -27.47
N ALA A 345 -6.73 -1.73 -26.42
CA ALA A 345 -6.99 -3.01 -25.77
C ALA A 345 -7.76 -3.99 -26.69
N MET A 346 -8.69 -3.48 -27.49
CA MET A 346 -9.43 -4.26 -28.49
C MET A 346 -8.55 -4.82 -29.60
N THR A 347 -7.36 -4.26 -29.83
CA THR A 347 -6.39 -4.82 -30.79
C THR A 347 -5.97 -6.24 -30.42
N VAL A 348 -5.93 -6.56 -29.12
CA VAL A 348 -5.61 -7.91 -28.63
C VAL A 348 -6.87 -8.74 -28.37
N ALA A 349 -7.92 -8.11 -27.84
CA ALA A 349 -9.14 -8.82 -27.48
C ALA A 349 -10.03 -9.19 -28.68
N GLY A 350 -10.09 -8.32 -29.69
CA GLY A 350 -10.99 -8.44 -30.84
C GLY A 350 -10.37 -9.01 -32.11
N ALA A 351 -9.06 -9.30 -32.14
CA ALA A 351 -8.42 -9.80 -33.34
C ALA A 351 -8.91 -11.22 -33.68
N ARG A 352 -9.55 -11.37 -34.84
CA ARG A 352 -9.96 -12.67 -35.38
C ARG A 352 -8.72 -13.29 -36.05
N GLY A 353 -8.28 -14.46 -35.57
CA GLY A 353 -7.13 -15.16 -36.13
C GLY A 353 -7.25 -15.32 -37.64
N GLU A 354 -6.13 -15.16 -38.35
CA GLU A 354 -6.04 -15.35 -39.80
C GLU A 354 -6.61 -16.72 -40.19
N ARG A 355 -7.59 -16.75 -41.10
CA ARG A 355 -8.05 -18.00 -41.72
C ARG A 355 -6.86 -18.63 -42.47
N PRO A 356 -6.65 -19.95 -42.38
CA PRO A 356 -5.61 -20.61 -43.18
C PRO A 356 -5.92 -20.43 -44.68
N PRO A 357 -4.89 -20.37 -45.55
CA PRO A 357 -5.10 -20.21 -46.98
C PRO A 357 -5.91 -21.39 -47.51
N THR A 358 -7.04 -21.08 -48.14
CA THR A 358 -7.87 -22.05 -48.86
C THR A 358 -7.04 -22.74 -49.93
N ALA A 359 -6.83 -24.04 -49.78
CA ALA A 359 -6.21 -24.89 -50.80
C ALA A 359 -6.99 -24.72 -52.11
N GLY A 360 -6.30 -24.21 -53.13
CA GLY A 360 -6.86 -23.98 -54.46
C GLY A 360 -7.39 -25.26 -55.07
N ARG A 361 -8.62 -25.20 -55.58
CA ARG A 361 -9.24 -26.23 -56.41
C ARG A 361 -8.29 -26.61 -57.55
N VAL A 362 -7.91 -27.89 -57.58
CA VAL A 362 -7.37 -28.57 -58.75
C VAL A 362 -8.41 -28.45 -59.87
N ARG A 363 -8.05 -27.76 -60.95
CA ARG A 363 -8.80 -27.81 -62.21
C ARG A 363 -8.63 -29.22 -62.79
N ARG A 364 -9.74 -29.88 -63.09
CA ARG A 364 -9.81 -30.88 -64.17
C ARG A 364 -10.49 -30.23 -65.36
#